data_AF-A0A6I5CR07-F1
#
_entry.id   AF-A0A6I5CR07-F1
#
_cell.length_a   1.000
_cell.length_b   1.000
_cell.length_c   1.000
_cell.angle_alpha   90.00
_cell.angle_beta   90.00
_cell.angle_gamma   90.00
#
_symmetry.space_group_name_H-M   'P 1'
#
loop_
_entity.id
_entity.type
_entity.pdbx_description
1 polymer ?
#
loop_
_entity_poly.entity_id
_entity_poly.type
_entity_poly.pdbx_seq_one_letter_code
_entity_poly.pdbx_strand_id
1 'polypeptide(L)'
;GGIRNITALPGVIARGGQLAITVEGCRGGGTAASRAFSTTGLRPVDGAGETARGVATVREDARPGTYDITVRCDGRTLTRPGAFTVV
;
A
#
# COMPACT_ATOMS: atom_id res chain seq x y z
N GLY A 1 13.33 14.38 -2.13
CA GLY A 1 11.91 14.31 -1.78
C GLY A 1 11.73 13.41 -0.57
N GLY A 2 10.64 13.58 0.17
CA GLY A 2 10.17 12.58 1.15
C GLY A 2 9.02 11.78 0.57
N ILE A 3 8.67 10.66 1.19
CA ILE A 3 7.43 9.95 0.87
C ILE A 3 6.28 10.92 1.15
N ARG A 4 5.48 11.24 0.13
CA ARG A 4 4.48 12.31 0.20
C ARG A 4 3.08 11.77 0.42
N ASN A 5 2.75 10.68 -0.27
CA ASN A 5 1.39 10.18 -0.29
C ASN A 5 1.37 8.66 -0.49
N ILE A 6 0.38 8.02 0.15
CA ILE A 6 0.07 6.59 -0.02
C ILE A 6 -1.41 6.53 -0.38
N THR A 7 -1.70 6.01 -1.57
CA THR A 7 -3.05 5.86 -2.10
C THR A 7 -3.33 4.37 -2.29
N ALA A 8 -4.44 3.91 -1.73
CA ALA A 8 -4.90 2.54 -1.85
C ALA A 8 -6.29 2.54 -2.49
N LEU A 9 -6.45 1.79 -3.58
CA LEU A 9 -7.70 1.69 -4.32
C LEU A 9 -8.05 0.22 -4.59
N PRO A 10 -9.31 -0.19 -4.41
CA PRO A 10 -10.44 0.59 -3.90
C PRO A 10 -10.36 0.86 -2.38
N GLY A 11 -10.98 1.95 -1.90
CA GLY A 11 -11.01 2.29 -0.47
C GLY A 11 -11.88 1.34 0.38
N VAL A 12 -12.75 0.56 -0.25
CA VAL A 12 -13.55 -0.50 0.37
C VAL A 12 -13.35 -1.77 -0.44
N ILE A 13 -13.06 -2.88 0.23
CA ILE A 13 -12.69 -4.13 -0.44
C ILE A 13 -13.19 -5.34 0.35
N ALA A 14 -13.62 -6.38 -0.35
CA ALA A 14 -13.95 -7.66 0.27
C ALA A 14 -12.67 -8.47 0.59
N ARG A 15 -12.80 -9.41 1.51
CA ARG A 15 -11.78 -10.43 1.79
C ARG A 15 -11.42 -11.19 0.51
N GLY A 16 -10.15 -11.52 0.30
CA GLY A 16 -9.66 -12.11 -0.95
C GLY A 16 -9.54 -11.13 -2.13
N GLY A 17 -10.02 -9.89 -1.97
CA GLY A 17 -9.92 -8.85 -2.99
C GLY A 17 -8.50 -8.31 -3.18
N GLN A 18 -8.25 -7.70 -4.34
CA GLN A 18 -6.99 -7.05 -4.67
C GLN A 18 -7.05 -5.52 -4.53
N LEU A 19 -6.07 -4.97 -3.85
CA LEU A 19 -5.90 -3.55 -3.57
C LEU A 19 -4.66 -3.04 -4.30
N ALA A 20 -4.84 -2.05 -5.17
CA ALA A 20 -3.73 -1.34 -5.79
C ALA A 20 -3.19 -0.27 -4.84
N ILE A 21 -1.90 -0.35 -4.53
CA ILE A 21 -1.20 0.59 -3.66
C ILE A 21 -0.26 1.41 -4.53
N THR A 22 -0.38 2.73 -4.47
CA THR A 22 0.49 3.69 -5.16
C THR A 22 1.11 4.63 -4.13
N VAL A 23 2.41 4.86 -4.24
CA VAL A 23 3.19 5.62 -3.28
C VAL A 23 4.02 6.65 -4.02
N GLU A 24 3.92 7.90 -3.61
CA GLU A 24 4.72 9.00 -4.15
C GLU A 24 5.89 9.31 -3.21
N GLY A 25 7.09 9.52 -3.78
CA GLY A 25 8.34 9.75 -3.05
C GLY A 25 9.13 8.46 -2.73
N CYS A 26 8.91 7.39 -3.50
CA CYS A 26 9.50 6.06 -3.34
C CYS A 26 10.25 5.67 -4.63
N ARG A 27 11.44 6.24 -4.85
CA ARG A 27 12.15 6.18 -6.15
C ARG A 27 12.80 4.82 -6.42
N GLY A 28 13.36 4.19 -5.38
CA GLY A 28 13.96 2.85 -5.49
C GLY A 28 12.95 1.69 -5.45
N GLY A 29 11.65 2.00 -5.35
CA GLY A 29 10.65 1.04 -4.93
C GLY A 29 10.68 0.83 -3.41
N GLY A 30 9.96 -0.20 -2.95
CA GLY A 30 9.81 -0.43 -1.53
C GLY A 30 8.94 -1.62 -1.20
N THR A 31 8.40 -1.63 0.01
CA THR A 31 7.43 -2.64 0.45
C THR A 31 6.26 -1.98 1.17
N ALA A 32 5.06 -2.51 0.95
CA ALA A 32 3.86 -2.14 1.68
C ALA A 32 3.42 -3.31 2.56
N ALA A 33 3.06 -3.03 3.80
CA ALA A 33 2.56 -4.02 4.75
C ALA A 33 1.30 -3.49 5.44
N SER A 34 0.37 -4.38 5.77
CA SER A 34 -0.84 -4.06 6.53
C SER A 34 -1.24 -5.24 7.40
N ARG A 35 -2.08 -5.00 8.40
CA ARG A 35 -2.69 -6.09 9.17
C ARG A 35 -3.70 -6.89 8.36
N ALA A 36 -4.15 -6.42 7.18
CA ALA A 36 -5.12 -7.14 6.34
C ALA A 36 -4.49 -7.90 5.15
N PHE A 37 -3.21 -7.68 4.84
CA PHE A 37 -2.51 -8.35 3.72
C PHE A 37 -1.04 -8.58 4.05
N SER A 38 -0.40 -9.54 3.38
CA SER A 38 1.04 -9.82 3.55
C SER A 38 1.91 -8.74 2.90
N THR A 39 3.14 -8.56 3.40
CA THR A 39 4.10 -7.61 2.83
C THR A 39 4.22 -7.77 1.32
N THR A 40 3.90 -6.70 0.60
CA THR A 40 3.83 -6.64 -0.86
C THR A 40 4.97 -5.77 -1.38
N GLY A 41 5.68 -6.23 -2.40
CA GLY A 41 6.71 -5.44 -3.08
C GLY A 41 6.09 -4.30 -3.91
N LEU A 42 6.62 -3.10 -3.75
CA LEU A 42 6.32 -1.95 -4.59
C LEU A 42 7.44 -1.78 -5.60
N ARG A 43 7.07 -1.67 -6.88
CA ARG A 43 8.02 -1.40 -7.97
C ARG A 43 7.89 0.04 -8.44
N PRO A 44 9.02 0.72 -8.74
CA PRO A 44 8.96 2.05 -9.33
C PRO A 44 8.21 1.98 -10.65
N VAL A 45 7.40 3.00 -10.92
CA VAL A 45 6.67 3.15 -12.18
C VAL A 45 7.54 3.96 -13.12
N ASP A 46 7.96 3.34 -14.22
CA ASP A 46 8.83 3.98 -15.22
C ASP A 46 8.20 5.26 -15.78
N GLY A 47 8.99 6.34 -15.82
CA GLY A 47 8.54 7.64 -16.32
C GLY A 47 7.62 8.43 -15.36
N ALA A 48 7.21 7.86 -14.22
CA ALA A 48 6.35 8.54 -13.23
C ALA A 48 7.13 9.19 -12.06
N GLY A 49 8.43 9.44 -12.24
CA GLY A 49 9.28 10.11 -11.26
C GLY A 49 9.55 9.29 -10.01
N GLU A 50 9.30 9.86 -8.82
CA GLU A 50 9.49 9.19 -7.52
C GLU A 50 8.28 8.30 -7.14
N THR A 51 7.57 7.68 -8.09
CA THR A 51 6.34 6.92 -7.83
C THR A 51 6.59 5.41 -7.85
N ALA A 52 6.05 4.68 -6.87
CA ALA A 52 6.06 3.22 -6.84
C ALA A 52 4.65 2.64 -6.71
N ARG A 53 4.42 1.47 -7.29
CA ARG A 53 3.13 0.77 -7.29
C ARG A 53 3.28 -0.71 -6.97
N GLY A 54 2.27 -1.27 -6.32
CA GLY A 54 2.12 -2.71 -6.13
C GLY A 54 0.65 -3.11 -5.95
N VAL A 55 0.38 -4.39 -6.03
CA VAL A 55 -0.95 -4.96 -5.80
C VAL A 55 -0.88 -5.89 -4.61
N ALA A 56 -1.65 -5.59 -3.58
CA ALA A 56 -1.76 -6.40 -2.38
C ALA A 56 -3.07 -7.18 -2.42
N THR A 57 -3.03 -8.45 -2.02
CA THR A 57 -4.23 -9.27 -1.84
C THR A 57 -4.63 -9.27 -0.38
N VAL A 58 -5.85 -8.83 -0.09
CA VAL A 58 -6.44 -8.90 1.25
C VAL A 58 -6.66 -10.35 1.62
N ARG A 59 -6.21 -10.75 2.81
CA ARG A 59 -6.35 -12.14 3.27
C ARG A 59 -7.82 -12.51 3.42
N GLU A 60 -8.13 -13.77 3.18
CA GLU A 60 -9.48 -14.30 3.34
C GLU A 60 -9.95 -14.29 4.80
N ASP A 61 -9.02 -14.31 5.75
CA ASP A 61 -9.27 -14.26 7.20
C ASP A 61 -9.29 -12.84 7.77
N ALA A 62 -9.17 -11.82 6.93
CA ALA A 62 -9.20 -10.43 7.37
C ALA A 62 -10.56 -10.12 8.01
N ARG A 63 -10.54 -9.49 9.19
CA ARG A 63 -11.76 -9.07 9.88
C ARG A 63 -12.32 -7.80 9.22
N PRO A 64 -13.64 -7.60 9.19
CA PRO A 64 -14.20 -6.33 8.75
C PRO A 64 -13.67 -5.18 9.61
N GLY A 65 -13.40 -4.06 8.97
CA GLY A 65 -12.89 -2.87 9.64
C GLY A 65 -11.88 -2.09 8.81
N THR A 66 -11.46 -0.97 9.36
CA THR A 66 -10.52 -0.05 8.72
C THR A 66 -9.07 -0.48 9.00
N TYR A 67 -8.24 -0.47 7.97
CA TYR A 67 -6.86 -0.92 8.01
C TYR A 67 -5.88 0.16 7.56
N ASP A 68 -4.77 0.23 8.28
CA ASP A 68 -3.65 1.10 7.96
C ASP A 68 -2.67 0.41 7.02
N ILE A 69 -1.97 1.18 6.21
CA ILE A 69 -0.89 0.68 5.36
C ILE A 69 0.41 1.33 5.79
N THR A 70 1.42 0.51 6.06
CA THR A 70 2.78 0.95 6.33
C THR A 70 3.63 0.66 5.12
N VAL A 71 4.28 1.70 4.59
CA VAL A 71 5.17 1.62 3.44
C VAL A 71 6.60 1.88 3.90
N ARG A 72 7.54 1.09 3.40
CA ARG A 72 8.97 1.24 3.61
C ARG A 72 9.67 1.45 2.27
N CYS A 73 10.26 2.61 2.06
CA CYS A 73 10.99 2.99 0.84
C CYS A 73 12.26 3.75 1.20
N ASP A 74 13.37 3.48 0.52
CA ASP A 74 14.61 4.26 0.63
C ASP A 74 15.07 4.49 2.09
N GLY A 75 14.92 3.47 2.95
CA GLY A 75 15.26 3.53 4.39
C GLY A 75 14.27 4.30 5.27
N ARG A 76 13.18 4.83 4.69
CA ARG A 76 12.11 5.57 5.38
C ARG A 76 10.87 4.72 5.52
N THR A 77 10.11 4.97 6.59
CA THR A 77 8.82 4.31 6.84
C THR A 77 7.74 5.37 6.95
N LEU A 78 6.63 5.17 6.24
CA LEU A 78 5.44 6.03 6.30
C LEU A 78 4.21 5.16 6.54
N THR A 79 3.34 5.58 7.44
CA THR A 79 2.08 4.90 7.72
C THR A 79 0.91 5.79 7.32
N ARG A 80 0.01 5.25 6.49
CA ARG A 80 -1.27 5.85 6.14
C ARG A 80 -2.35 5.25 7.05
N PRO A 81 -2.84 5.98 8.06
CA PRO A 81 -3.95 5.51 8.86
C PRO A 81 -5.22 5.49 8.02
N GLY A 82 -6.06 4.47 8.21
CA GLY A 82 -7.33 4.29 7.53
C GLY A 82 -7.25 4.32 6.00
N ALA A 83 -6.27 3.62 5.44
CA ALA A 83 -6.03 3.61 4.01
C ALA A 83 -7.15 2.89 3.22
N PHE A 84 -7.78 1.88 3.82
CA PHE A 84 -8.90 1.15 3.23
C PHE A 84 -9.74 0.46 4.31
N THR A 85 -10.93 -0.01 3.93
CA THR A 85 -11.86 -0.74 4.79
C THR A 85 -12.17 -2.11 4.19
N VAL A 86 -12.10 -3.15 5.02
CA VAL A 86 -12.53 -4.50 4.67
C VAL A 86 -13.99 -4.68 5.07
N VAL A 87 -14.79 -5.27 4.18
CA VAL A 87 -16.20 -5.65 4.40
C VAL A 87 -16.39 -7.17 4.33
#